data_AF-A0A0Q6R9Y6-F1
#
_entry.id   AF-A0A0Q6R9Y6-F1
#
_cell.length_a   1.000
_cell.length_b   1.000
_cell.length_c   1.000
_cell.angle_alpha   90.00
_cell.angle_beta   90.00
_cell.angle_gamma   90.00
#
_symmetry.space_group_name_H-M   'P 1'
#
loop_
_entity.id
_entity.type
_entity.pdbx_description
1 polymer ?
#
loop_
_entity_poly.entity_id
_entity_poly.type
_entity_poly.pdbx_seq_one_letter_code
_entity_poly.pdbx_strand_id
1 'polypeptide(L)'
;MTKDQLPALAAAVARAIEAGKAAANAAPDDGGSANLDRVYIRVGLLRESTLDKAGIVGWIQAATTYHTRAFHLSAPFDGQGNRRYAGVQAMYKSLKAEGVECGVWYQMD
;
A
#
# COMPACT_ATOMS: atom_id res chain seq x y z
N MET A 1 -11.96 0.31 10.87
CA MET A 1 -12.57 -0.46 9.77
C MET A 1 -13.24 -1.73 10.28
N THR A 2 -14.43 -2.06 9.78
CA THR A 2 -15.19 -3.29 10.08
C THR A 2 -15.14 -4.27 8.90
N LYS A 3 -15.65 -5.50 9.10
CA LYS A 3 -15.74 -6.50 8.01
C LYS A 3 -16.67 -6.05 6.87
N ASP A 4 -17.70 -5.26 7.17
CA ASP A 4 -18.67 -4.81 6.15
C ASP A 4 -18.03 -3.83 5.15
N GLN A 5 -16.97 -3.14 5.57
CA GLN A 5 -16.20 -2.23 4.72
C GLN A 5 -15.14 -2.94 3.87
N LEU A 6 -14.92 -4.24 4.09
CA LEU A 6 -13.86 -5.01 3.44
C LEU A 6 -14.01 -5.12 1.91
N PRO A 7 -15.21 -5.34 1.34
CA PRO A 7 -15.36 -5.38 -0.12
C PRO A 7 -15.02 -4.02 -0.78
N ALA A 8 -15.43 -2.92 -0.16
CA ALA A 8 -15.11 -1.58 -0.64
C ALA A 8 -13.60 -1.32 -0.60
N LEU A 9 -12.94 -1.70 0.51
CA LEU A 9 -11.49 -1.61 0.61
C LEU A 9 -10.78 -2.46 -0.46
N ALA A 10 -11.22 -3.70 -0.67
CA ALA A 10 -10.60 -4.59 -1.66
C ALA A 10 -10.65 -3.98 -3.07
N ALA A 11 -11.80 -3.39 -3.43
CA ALA A 11 -11.96 -2.67 -4.69
C ALA A 11 -11.05 -1.42 -4.78
N ALA A 12 -10.92 -0.66 -3.69
CA ALA A 12 -10.03 0.50 -3.60
C ALA A 12 -8.55 0.10 -3.76
N VAL A 13 -8.13 -0.97 -3.08
CA VAL A 13 -6.77 -1.51 -3.18
C VAL A 13 -6.46 -2.00 -4.59
N ALA A 14 -7.39 -2.69 -5.26
CA ALA A 14 -7.21 -3.12 -6.63
C ALA A 14 -6.97 -1.93 -7.58
N ARG A 15 -7.79 -0.87 -7.48
CA ARG A 15 -7.60 0.37 -8.26
C ARG A 15 -6.28 1.06 -7.93
N ALA A 16 -5.90 1.08 -6.65
CA ALA A 16 -4.63 1.66 -6.22
C ALA A 16 -3.43 0.92 -6.81
N ILE A 17 -3.46 -0.41 -6.85
CA ILE A 17 -2.41 -1.24 -7.47
C ILE A 17 -2.28 -0.91 -8.96
N GLU A 18 -3.38 -0.82 -9.70
CA GLU A 18 -3.34 -0.47 -11.13
C GLU A 18 -2.82 0.95 -11.36
N ALA A 19 -3.20 1.92 -10.52
CA ALA A 19 -2.62 3.26 -10.54
C ALA A 19 -1.11 3.25 -10.25
N GLY A 20 -0.68 2.41 -9.30
CA GLY A 20 0.73 2.21 -8.95
C GLY A 20 1.54 1.64 -10.12
N LYS A 21 1.04 0.57 -10.76
CA LYS A 21 1.67 -0.03 -11.94
C LYS A 21 1.81 0.98 -13.09
N ALA A 22 0.73 1.72 -13.38
CA ALA A 22 0.75 2.73 -14.43
C ALA A 22 1.80 3.83 -14.16
N ALA A 23 1.89 4.32 -12.92
CA ALA A 23 2.85 5.34 -12.53
C ALA A 23 4.30 4.83 -12.53
N ALA A 24 4.54 3.61 -12.05
CA ALA A 24 5.86 2.99 -12.06
C ALA A 24 6.37 2.77 -13.49
N ASN A 25 5.51 2.32 -14.40
CA ASN A 25 5.85 2.11 -15.81
C ASN A 25 6.09 3.43 -16.57
N ALA A 26 5.41 4.51 -16.17
CA ALA A 26 5.60 5.83 -16.76
C ALA A 26 6.85 6.56 -16.22
N ALA A 27 7.44 6.08 -15.13
CA ALA A 27 8.63 6.69 -14.54
C ALA A 27 9.89 6.36 -15.37
N PRO A 28 10.62 7.39 -15.85
CA PRO A 28 11.71 7.19 -16.81
C PRO A 28 12.97 6.57 -16.19
N ASP A 29 13.18 6.77 -14.89
CA ASP A 29 14.39 6.40 -14.15
C ASP A 29 14.05 5.50 -12.95
N ASP A 30 14.93 4.55 -12.67
CA ASP A 30 14.87 3.63 -11.54
C ASP A 30 16.00 3.83 -10.52
N GLY A 31 16.82 4.88 -10.68
CA GLY A 31 17.81 5.31 -9.69
C GLY A 31 17.19 5.79 -8.37
N GLY A 32 18.00 5.92 -7.34
CA GLY A 32 17.59 6.33 -5.99
C GLY A 32 17.51 5.19 -4.99
N SER A 33 17.05 5.48 -3.77
CA SER A 33 17.11 4.57 -2.61
C SER A 33 15.74 4.13 -2.08
N ALA A 34 14.65 4.45 -2.78
CA ALA A 34 13.28 4.19 -2.33
C ALA A 34 12.81 2.73 -2.53
N ASN A 35 13.73 1.77 -2.48
CA ASN A 35 13.51 0.37 -2.88
C ASN A 35 12.46 -0.34 -2.03
N LEU A 36 12.32 0.08 -0.77
CA LEU A 36 11.49 -0.58 0.24
C LEU A 36 10.24 0.23 0.60
N ASP A 37 9.95 1.30 -0.15
CA ASP A 37 8.74 2.09 0.02
C ASP A 37 7.48 1.24 -0.21
N ARG A 38 6.46 1.52 0.59
CA ARG A 38 5.16 0.83 0.54
C ARG A 38 4.04 1.69 1.11
N VAL A 39 2.80 1.39 0.73
CA VAL A 39 1.62 2.00 1.35
C VAL A 39 1.14 1.13 2.50
N TYR A 40 0.79 1.73 3.62
CA TYR A 40 0.10 1.05 4.71
C TYR A 40 -1.33 1.57 4.89
N ILE A 41 -2.21 0.71 5.40
CA ILE A 41 -3.62 1.01 5.70
C ILE A 41 -3.97 0.64 7.14
N ARG A 42 -4.92 1.36 7.74
CA ARG A 42 -5.45 1.06 9.08
C ARG A 42 -6.60 0.07 9.01
N VAL A 43 -6.37 -1.14 9.49
CA VAL A 43 -7.33 -2.26 9.38
C VAL A 43 -8.04 -2.61 10.69
N GLY A 44 -7.90 -1.78 11.73
CA GLY A 44 -8.52 -2.01 13.04
C GLY A 44 -8.07 -3.34 13.65
N LEU A 45 -9.03 -4.24 13.91
CA LEU A 45 -8.81 -5.58 14.47
C LEU A 45 -8.88 -6.71 13.42
N LEU A 46 -8.99 -6.38 12.13
CA LEU A 46 -8.98 -7.40 11.08
C LEU A 46 -7.65 -8.18 11.10
N ARG A 47 -7.75 -9.47 10.84
CA ARG A 47 -6.59 -10.38 10.76
C ARG A 47 -6.05 -10.39 9.34
N GLU A 48 -4.75 -10.61 9.20
CA GLU A 48 -4.08 -10.75 7.91
C GLU A 48 -4.77 -11.77 7.01
N SER A 49 -5.10 -12.96 7.52
CA SER A 49 -5.82 -13.99 6.76
C SER A 49 -7.23 -13.59 6.29
N THR A 50 -7.84 -12.57 6.91
CA THR A 50 -9.13 -12.02 6.44
C THR A 50 -8.92 -11.06 5.28
N LEU A 51 -7.82 -10.29 5.29
CA LEU A 51 -7.45 -9.38 4.21
C LEU A 51 -6.97 -10.17 2.99
N ASP A 52 -6.15 -11.20 3.20
CA ASP A 52 -5.66 -12.10 2.16
C ASP A 52 -6.80 -12.80 1.41
N LYS A 53 -7.79 -13.34 2.13
CA LYS A 53 -9.01 -13.91 1.54
C LYS A 53 -9.85 -12.91 0.74
N ALA A 54 -9.70 -11.61 1.01
CA ALA A 54 -10.35 -10.55 0.25
C ALA A 54 -9.48 -10.04 -0.92
N GLY A 55 -8.34 -10.68 -1.20
CA GLY A 55 -7.40 -10.30 -2.25
C GLY A 55 -6.49 -9.12 -1.89
N ILE A 56 -6.46 -8.70 -0.62
CA ILE A 56 -5.63 -7.60 -0.15
C ILE A 56 -4.33 -8.20 0.41
N VAL A 57 -3.32 -8.28 -0.45
CA VAL A 57 -2.03 -8.92 -0.15
C VAL A 57 -1.08 -7.93 0.52
N GLY A 58 -0.35 -8.40 1.53
CA GLY A 58 0.54 -7.59 2.34
C GLY A 58 0.90 -8.27 3.65
N TRP A 59 1.38 -7.51 4.63
CA TRP A 59 1.74 -8.03 5.95
C TRP A 59 1.33 -7.08 7.08
N ILE A 60 1.00 -7.62 8.25
CA ILE A 60 0.68 -6.83 9.45
C ILE A 60 1.94 -6.46 10.21
N GLN A 61 2.16 -5.15 10.37
CA GLN A 61 3.06 -4.61 11.37
C GLN A 61 2.37 -4.58 12.73
N ALA A 62 2.98 -5.25 13.71
CA ALA A 62 2.57 -5.15 15.11
C ALA A 62 2.71 -3.71 15.63
N ALA A 63 1.86 -3.34 16.60
CA ALA A 63 2.03 -2.06 17.28
C ALA A 63 3.33 -2.06 18.09
N THR A 64 4.03 -0.93 18.09
CA THR A 64 5.19 -0.65 18.93
C THR A 64 4.96 0.66 19.68
N THR A 65 5.91 1.05 20.53
CA THR A 65 5.88 2.36 21.22
C THR A 65 5.77 3.55 20.26
N TYR A 66 6.27 3.41 19.03
CA TYR A 66 6.36 4.51 18.06
C TYR A 66 5.38 4.39 16.89
N HIS A 67 4.84 3.19 16.65
CA HIS A 67 3.97 2.92 15.52
C HIS A 67 2.75 2.13 15.95
N THR A 68 1.57 2.65 15.62
CA THR A 68 0.33 1.88 15.77
C THR A 68 0.27 0.77 14.71
N ARG A 69 -0.44 -0.31 15.02
CA ARG A 69 -0.65 -1.46 14.12
C ARG A 69 -1.15 -1.02 12.74
N ALA A 70 -0.54 -1.54 11.68
CA ALA A 70 -0.90 -1.22 10.30
C ALA A 70 -0.75 -2.46 9.41
N PHE A 71 -1.50 -2.48 8.31
CA PHE A 71 -1.29 -3.46 7.25
C PHE A 71 -0.52 -2.82 6.11
N HIS A 72 0.66 -3.32 5.81
CA HIS A 72 1.51 -2.86 4.73
C HIS A 72 1.14 -3.60 3.46
N LEU A 73 0.61 -2.88 2.48
CA LEU A 73 0.23 -3.43 1.19
C LEU A 73 1.48 -3.89 0.45
N SER A 74 1.36 -5.04 -0.22
CA SER A 74 2.28 -5.38 -1.29
C SER A 74 2.22 -4.29 -2.36
N ALA A 75 3.36 -3.99 -2.96
CA ALA A 75 3.44 -3.12 -4.14
C ALA A 75 3.94 -3.98 -5.31
N PRO A 76 3.04 -4.69 -6.02
CA PRO A 76 3.38 -5.63 -7.07
C PRO A 76 3.57 -4.90 -8.41
N PHE A 77 4.55 -4.01 -8.46
CA PHE A 77 5.01 -3.36 -9.68
C PHE A 77 6.54 -3.38 -9.73
N ASP A 78 7.05 -3.48 -10.95
CA ASP A 78 8.48 -3.62 -11.24
C ASP A 78 9.23 -2.29 -11.04
N GLY A 79 10.56 -2.41 -10.92
CA GLY A 79 11.46 -1.27 -10.77
C GLY A 79 11.78 -0.92 -9.31
N GLN A 80 12.88 -0.17 -9.16
CA GLN A 80 13.44 0.25 -7.88
C GLN A 80 13.49 1.79 -7.80
N GLY A 81 13.99 2.34 -6.70
CA GLY A 81 14.22 3.78 -6.55
C GLY A 81 13.03 4.65 -6.98
N ASN A 82 13.26 5.55 -7.93
CA ASN A 82 12.28 6.51 -8.41
C ASN A 82 11.01 5.86 -9.01
N ARG A 83 11.12 4.69 -9.66
CA ARG A 83 9.93 3.94 -10.14
C ARG A 83 9.11 3.41 -8.98
N ARG A 84 9.78 2.86 -7.97
CA ARG A 84 9.13 2.36 -6.76
C ARG A 84 8.39 3.49 -6.06
N TYR A 85 9.06 4.63 -5.87
CA TYR A 85 8.47 5.84 -5.32
C TYR A 85 7.23 6.28 -6.11
N ALA A 86 7.33 6.40 -7.44
CA ALA A 86 6.22 6.83 -8.29
C ALA A 86 4.98 5.92 -8.14
N GLY A 87 5.18 4.60 -8.16
CA GLY A 87 4.10 3.63 -7.97
C GLY A 87 3.47 3.72 -6.58
N VAL A 88 4.27 3.81 -5.52
CA VAL A 88 3.78 3.93 -4.13
C VAL A 88 3.01 5.23 -3.92
N GLN A 89 3.48 6.35 -4.48
CA GLN A 89 2.76 7.63 -4.40
C GLN A 89 1.42 7.58 -5.13
N ALA A 90 1.35 6.92 -6.28
CA ALA A 90 0.10 6.77 -7.02
C ALA A 90 -0.91 5.89 -6.28
N MET A 91 -0.46 4.77 -5.69
CA MET A 91 -1.29 3.95 -4.81
C MET A 91 -1.85 4.77 -3.65
N TYR A 92 -0.99 5.52 -2.95
CA TYR A 92 -1.39 6.34 -1.81
C TYR A 92 -2.43 7.39 -2.19
N LYS A 93 -2.21 8.13 -3.28
CA LYS A 93 -3.14 9.14 -3.78
C LYS A 93 -4.50 8.53 -4.15
N SER A 94 -4.50 7.38 -4.82
CA SER A 94 -5.71 6.65 -5.19
C SER A 94 -6.54 6.27 -3.95
N LEU A 95 -5.90 5.64 -2.96
CA LEU A 95 -6.57 5.25 -1.70
C LEU A 95 -7.08 6.46 -0.90
N LYS A 96 -6.28 7.53 -0.84
CA LYS A 96 -6.66 8.74 -0.11
C LYS A 96 -7.87 9.44 -0.72
N ALA A 97 -7.98 9.45 -2.05
CA ALA A 97 -9.13 10.00 -2.77
C ALA A 97 -10.43 9.23 -2.48
N GLU A 98 -10.31 7.93 -2.17
CA GLU A 98 -11.43 7.08 -1.74
C GLU A 98 -11.71 7.14 -0.22
N GLY A 99 -11.03 8.03 0.51
CA GLY A 99 -11.24 8.22 1.95
C GLY A 99 -10.64 7.10 2.81
N VAL A 100 -9.77 6.25 2.26
CA VAL A 100 -9.10 5.19 3.03
C VAL A 100 -8.08 5.83 3.99
N GLU A 101 -8.10 5.37 5.24
CA GLU A 101 -7.09 5.76 6.23
C GLU A 101 -5.75 5.06 5.95
N CYS A 102 -4.91 5.72 5.16
CA CYS A 102 -3.64 5.20 4.66
C CYS A 102 -2.49 6.20 4.79
N GLY A 103 -1.27 5.69 4.67
CA GLY A 103 -0.03 6.49 4.61
C GLY A 103 1.07 5.77 3.85
N VAL A 104 2.17 6.47 3.59
CA VAL A 104 3.37 5.89 2.98
C VAL A 104 4.37 5.53 4.08
N TRP A 105 4.86 4.31 4.04
CA TRP A 105 6.01 3.88 4.82
C TRP A 105 7.25 4.02 3.94
N TYR A 106 8.09 4.99 4.28
CA TYR A 106 9.38 5.20 3.66
C TYR A 106 10.41 4.34 4.37
N GLN A 107 11.15 3.53 3.62
CA GLN A 107 12.19 2.69 4.18
C GLN A 107 13.44 2.80 3.32
N MET A 108 14.50 3.28 3.96
CA MET A 108 15.84 3.25 3.41
C MET A 108 16.33 1.79 3.41
N ASP A 109 16.95 1.40 2.31
CA ASP A 109 17.76 0.18 2.19
C ASP A 109 19.08 0.34 2.95
#